data_AF-A0A7C5TUH8-F1
#
_entry.id   AF-A0A7C5TUH8-F1
#
_cell.length_a   1.000
_cell.length_b   1.000
_cell.length_c   1.000
_cell.angle_alpha   90.00
_cell.angle_beta   90.00
_cell.angle_gamma   90.00
#
_symmetry.space_group_name_H-M   'P 1'
#
loop_
_entity.id
_entity.type
_entity.pdbx_description
1 polymer ?
#
loop_
_entity_poly.entity_id
_entity_poly.type
_entity_poly.pdbx_seq_one_letter_code
_entity_poly.pdbx_strand_id
1 'polypeptide(L)'
;PVRPKRGTWKARAERRELLATSEDVERARREGSAQLVDSRALAQYFGLSKPPYVYAYGHIPGAKVFPNELYVSGAQGGARFVAPERLRKLARRLGIDPAKPAIAYCNSGHLASGGWFVLHELLGNPNVRLYDGSMHEWTLEGRPVATVED
;
A
#
# COMPACT_ATOMS: atom_id res chain seq x y z
N PRO A 1 -36.81 15.27 -9.49
CA PRO A 1 -35.55 14.48 -9.45
C PRO A 1 -35.21 13.87 -10.82
N VAL A 2 -34.05 14.20 -11.39
CA VAL A 2 -33.59 13.60 -12.66
C VAL A 2 -33.15 12.16 -12.38
N ARG A 3 -33.79 11.17 -13.02
CA ARG A 3 -33.34 9.78 -12.94
C ARG A 3 -32.23 9.58 -13.96
N PRO A 4 -30.98 9.24 -13.56
CA PRO A 4 -29.91 9.02 -14.52
C PRO A 4 -30.27 7.85 -15.46
N LYS A 5 -29.92 8.00 -16.75
CA LYS A 5 -30.08 6.90 -17.71
C LYS A 5 -29.19 5.73 -17.30
N ARG A 6 -29.71 4.51 -17.41
CA ARG A 6 -28.93 3.28 -17.18
C ARG A 6 -27.78 3.24 -18.19
N GLY A 7 -26.55 3.13 -17.69
CA GLY A 7 -25.36 2.96 -18.52
C GLY A 7 -25.23 1.57 -19.14
N THR A 8 -24.30 1.41 -20.08
CA THR A 8 -24.03 0.16 -20.82
C THR A 8 -22.74 -0.55 -20.39
N TRP A 9 -22.12 -0.10 -19.29
CA TRP A 9 -20.87 -0.67 -18.81
C TRP A 9 -21.03 -2.15 -18.43
N LYS A 10 -20.06 -2.97 -18.85
CA LYS A 10 -19.96 -4.40 -18.50
C LYS A 10 -18.60 -4.65 -17.88
N ALA A 11 -18.59 -5.35 -16.75
CA ALA A 11 -17.36 -5.81 -16.12
C ALA A 11 -16.57 -6.70 -17.10
N ARG A 12 -15.25 -6.56 -17.07
CA ARG A 12 -14.32 -7.43 -17.78
C ARG A 12 -13.59 -8.31 -16.76
N ALA A 13 -12.76 -9.22 -17.25
CA ALA A 13 -11.88 -10.01 -16.39
C ALA A 13 -11.01 -9.10 -15.51
N GLU A 14 -10.70 -9.60 -14.31
CA GLU A 14 -9.80 -8.94 -13.37
C GLU A 14 -8.40 -8.77 -13.97
N ARG A 15 -7.81 -7.59 -13.72
CA ARG A 15 -6.42 -7.28 -14.06
C ARG A 15 -5.49 -7.80 -12.98
N ARG A 16 -5.19 -9.10 -13.04
CA ARG A 16 -4.36 -9.80 -12.03
C ARG A 16 -2.94 -9.24 -11.94
N GLU A 17 -2.44 -8.65 -13.01
CA GLU A 17 -1.14 -7.99 -13.06
C GLU A 17 -1.01 -6.80 -12.08
N LEU A 18 -2.14 -6.22 -11.65
CA LEU A 18 -2.15 -5.12 -10.67
C LEU A 18 -2.17 -5.61 -9.23
N LEU A 19 -2.41 -6.91 -9.00
CA LEU A 19 -2.61 -7.49 -7.68
C LEU A 19 -1.42 -8.38 -7.29
N ALA A 20 -1.17 -8.44 -5.99
CA ALA A 20 -0.26 -9.39 -5.36
C ALA A 20 -1.05 -10.29 -4.41
N THR A 21 -0.68 -11.57 -4.35
CA THR A 21 -1.17 -12.52 -3.35
C THR A 21 -0.29 -12.52 -2.09
N SER A 22 -0.74 -13.18 -1.02
CA SER A 22 0.10 -13.40 0.18
C SER A 22 1.40 -14.15 -0.14
N GLU A 23 1.36 -15.08 -1.10
CA GLU A 23 2.56 -15.79 -1.61
C GLU A 23 3.52 -14.88 -2.39
N ASP A 24 3.00 -13.92 -3.15
CA ASP A 24 3.84 -12.92 -3.83
C ASP A 24 4.57 -12.03 -2.82
N VAL A 25 3.90 -11.68 -1.74
CA VAL A 25 4.46 -10.89 -0.63
C VAL A 25 5.52 -11.68 0.12
N GLU A 26 5.27 -12.96 0.42
CA GLU A 26 6.25 -13.82 1.08
C GLU A 26 7.50 -14.02 0.23
N ARG A 27 7.34 -14.21 -1.09
CA ARG A 27 8.48 -14.27 -2.01
C ARG A 27 9.26 -12.96 -2.03
N ALA A 28 8.57 -11.82 -2.11
CA ALA A 28 9.23 -10.51 -2.03
C ALA A 28 9.99 -10.32 -0.71
N ARG A 29 9.42 -10.77 0.42
CA ARG A 29 10.06 -10.75 1.75
C ARG A 29 11.33 -11.60 1.81
N ARG A 30 11.31 -12.81 1.24
CA ARG A 30 12.43 -13.76 1.29
C ARG A 30 13.53 -13.48 0.27
N GLU A 31 13.16 -13.10 -0.94
CA GLU A 31 14.06 -13.01 -2.09
C GLU A 31 14.40 -11.56 -2.49
N GLY A 32 13.69 -10.58 -1.94
CA GLY A 32 13.86 -9.18 -2.33
C GLY A 32 13.37 -8.85 -3.74
N SER A 33 12.48 -9.68 -4.31
CA SER A 33 11.98 -9.51 -5.69
C SER A 33 11.16 -8.23 -5.89
N ALA A 34 10.63 -7.64 -4.82
CA ALA A 34 9.93 -6.36 -4.81
C ALA A 34 10.06 -5.68 -3.43
N GLN A 35 9.94 -4.36 -3.42
CA GLN A 35 9.87 -3.58 -2.18
C GLN A 35 8.47 -3.71 -1.57
N LEU A 36 8.38 -4.10 -0.30
CA LEU A 36 7.11 -4.05 0.43
C LEU A 36 6.88 -2.64 0.96
N VAL A 37 5.72 -2.04 0.68
CA VAL A 37 5.41 -0.65 1.03
C VAL A 37 4.15 -0.61 1.89
N ASP A 38 4.30 -0.11 3.11
CA ASP A 38 3.23 -0.04 4.11
C ASP A 38 2.60 1.35 4.16
N SER A 39 1.33 1.46 3.75
CA SER A 39 0.61 2.74 3.71
C SER A 39 -0.09 3.12 5.04
N ARG A 40 0.16 2.38 6.12
CA ARG A 40 -0.49 2.64 7.43
C ARG A 40 0.23 3.76 8.20
N ALA A 41 -0.45 4.28 9.21
CA ALA A 41 0.11 5.21 10.18
C ALA A 41 1.31 4.59 10.92
N LEU A 42 2.28 5.44 11.31
CA LEU A 42 3.51 5.01 11.97
C LEU A 42 3.26 4.16 13.23
N ALA A 43 2.26 4.49 14.05
CA ALA A 43 1.94 3.73 15.25
C ALA A 43 1.54 2.27 14.95
N GLN A 44 1.00 1.98 13.76
CA GLN A 44 0.68 0.60 13.37
C GLN A 44 1.90 -0.11 12.79
N TYR A 45 2.67 0.59 11.96
CA TYR A 45 3.94 0.08 11.42
C TYR A 45 4.89 -0.38 12.54
N PHE A 46 5.07 0.48 13.55
CA PHE A 46 5.91 0.21 14.72
C PHE A 46 5.27 -0.72 15.75
N GLY A 47 4.05 -1.21 15.53
CA GLY A 47 3.40 -2.16 16.45
C GLY A 47 2.90 -1.55 17.76
N LEU A 48 2.71 -0.24 17.83
CA LEU A 48 2.16 0.47 18.99
C LEU A 48 0.61 0.46 19.00
N SER A 49 -0.01 0.15 17.86
CA SER A 49 -1.46 0.04 17.71
C SER A 49 -1.82 -0.92 16.57
N LYS A 50 -3.04 -1.43 16.57
CA LYS A 50 -3.62 -2.17 15.44
C LYS A 50 -5.15 -2.03 15.45
N PRO A 51 -5.82 -2.14 14.29
CA PRO A 51 -7.28 -2.29 14.29
C PRO A 51 -7.68 -3.66 14.86
N PRO A 52 -8.92 -3.83 15.35
CA PRO A 52 -9.36 -5.07 16.00
C PRO A 52 -9.37 -6.30 15.08
N TYR A 53 -9.49 -6.09 13.76
CA TYR A 53 -9.53 -7.16 12.76
C TYR A 53 -8.14 -7.58 12.23
N VAL A 54 -7.04 -6.98 12.69
CA VAL A 54 -5.68 -7.45 12.37
C VAL A 54 -5.16 -8.24 13.58
N TYR A 55 -4.59 -9.41 13.35
CA TYR A 55 -4.36 -10.40 14.41
C TYR A 55 -2.97 -10.31 15.09
N ALA A 56 -2.06 -9.49 14.55
CA ALA A 56 -0.76 -9.20 15.16
C ALA A 56 -0.42 -7.70 15.07
N TYR A 57 0.43 -7.23 16.00
CA TYR A 57 1.00 -5.89 15.94
C TYR A 57 2.21 -5.86 15.00
N GLY A 58 2.53 -4.68 14.48
CA GLY A 58 3.72 -4.47 13.65
C GLY A 58 3.42 -4.48 12.15
N HIS A 59 4.45 -4.75 11.36
CA HIS A 59 4.46 -4.71 9.90
C HIS A 59 5.11 -5.96 9.29
N ILE A 60 5.04 -6.11 7.97
CA ILE A 60 5.70 -7.23 7.28
C ILE A 60 7.23 -6.99 7.31
N PRO A 61 8.06 -7.95 7.78
CA PRO A 61 9.50 -7.73 7.93
C PRO A 61 10.17 -7.22 6.65
N GLY A 62 11.00 -6.18 6.80
CA GLY A 62 11.72 -5.56 5.68
C GLY A 62 10.91 -4.53 4.87
N ALA A 63 9.62 -4.36 5.16
CA ALA A 63 8.81 -3.34 4.50
C ALA A 63 9.32 -1.91 4.75
N LYS A 64 8.95 -0.99 3.88
CA LYS A 64 9.24 0.44 3.97
C LYS A 64 7.96 1.19 4.25
N VAL A 65 8.00 2.05 5.25
CA VAL A 65 6.85 2.85 5.65
C VAL A 65 6.61 3.97 4.63
N PHE A 66 5.37 4.12 4.16
CA PHE A 66 4.93 5.20 3.29
C PHE A 66 3.50 5.66 3.66
N PRO A 67 3.34 6.31 4.82
CA PRO A 67 2.03 6.62 5.38
C PRO A 67 1.21 7.57 4.51
N ASN A 68 -0.11 7.39 4.51
CA ASN A 68 -1.01 8.12 3.62
C ASN A 68 -1.03 9.64 3.87
N GLU A 69 -0.77 10.06 5.09
CA GLU A 69 -0.66 11.47 5.48
C GLU A 69 0.51 12.19 4.81
N LEU A 70 1.53 11.48 4.31
CA LEU A 70 2.72 12.12 3.73
C LEU A 70 2.58 12.49 2.25
N TYR A 71 1.68 11.82 1.52
CA TYR A 71 1.50 12.02 0.08
C TYR A 71 0.20 12.74 -0.30
N VAL A 72 -0.63 13.07 0.69
CA VAL A 72 -1.81 13.93 0.53
C VAL A 72 -1.57 15.26 1.25
N SER A 73 -2.01 16.37 0.66
CA SER A 73 -1.93 17.71 1.23
C SER A 73 -3.27 18.46 1.07
N GLY A 74 -3.49 19.44 1.94
CA GLY A 74 -4.71 20.24 1.97
C GLY A 74 -5.39 20.18 3.33
N ALA A 75 -6.21 21.18 3.63
CA ALA A 75 -7.06 21.26 4.80
C ALA A 75 -8.42 21.83 4.37
N GLN A 76 -9.49 21.44 5.08
CA GLN A 76 -10.80 22.10 5.10
C GLN A 76 -11.24 22.68 3.73
N GLY A 77 -11.72 21.81 2.82
CA GLY A 77 -12.28 22.21 1.53
C GLY A 77 -11.71 21.48 0.30
N GLY A 78 -10.63 20.72 0.46
CA GLY A 78 -10.12 19.83 -0.58
C GLY A 78 -8.81 19.13 -0.20
N ALA A 79 -8.66 17.87 -0.61
CA ALA A 79 -7.43 17.10 -0.50
C ALA A 79 -6.84 16.91 -1.91
N ARG A 80 -5.53 17.06 -2.04
CA ARG A 80 -4.78 16.83 -3.29
C ARG A 80 -3.51 16.05 -3.03
N PHE A 81 -3.07 15.26 -4.01
CA PHE A 81 -1.75 14.65 -3.94
C PHE A 81 -0.64 15.72 -3.92
N VAL A 82 0.42 15.44 -3.19
CA VAL A 82 1.66 16.21 -3.25
C VAL A 82 2.26 16.11 -4.66
N ALA A 83 2.96 17.15 -5.12
CA ALA A 83 3.57 17.16 -6.45
C ALA A 83 4.50 15.94 -6.68
N PRO A 84 4.47 15.28 -7.87
CA PRO A 84 5.25 14.08 -8.15
C PRO A 84 6.75 14.20 -7.84
N GLU A 85 7.38 15.35 -8.09
CA GLU A 85 8.80 15.56 -7.82
C GLU A 85 9.11 15.49 -6.32
N ARG A 86 8.22 16.03 -5.48
CA ARG A 86 8.34 15.95 -4.02
C ARG A 86 8.06 14.54 -3.52
N LEU A 87 7.06 13.86 -4.09
CA LEU A 87 6.77 12.45 -3.79
C LEU A 87 7.95 11.54 -4.12
N ARG A 88 8.62 11.77 -5.25
CA ARG A 88 9.83 11.03 -5.66
C ARG A 88 10.96 11.20 -4.64
N LYS A 89 11.17 12.43 -4.15
CA LYS A 89 12.17 12.73 -3.10
C LYS A 89 11.78 12.09 -1.76
N LEU A 90 10.51 12.16 -1.38
CA LEU A 90 9.98 11.55 -0.16
C LEU A 90 10.17 10.03 -0.18
N ALA A 91 9.77 9.36 -1.25
CA ALA A 91 9.95 7.91 -1.41
C ALA A 91 11.41 7.50 -1.22
N ARG A 92 12.34 8.19 -1.90
CA ARG A 92 13.79 7.93 -1.74
C ARG A 92 14.27 8.18 -0.31
N ARG A 93 13.76 9.20 0.38
CA ARG A 93 14.12 9.50 1.78
C ARG A 93 13.64 8.42 2.74
N LEU A 94 12.54 7.75 2.41
CA LEU A 94 11.98 6.60 3.14
C LEU A 94 12.58 5.25 2.68
N GLY A 95 13.61 5.28 1.82
CA GLY A 95 14.28 4.07 1.34
C GLY A 95 13.50 3.30 0.27
N ILE A 96 12.50 3.93 -0.36
CA ILE A 96 11.73 3.38 -1.47
C ILE A 96 12.34 3.91 -2.77
N ASP A 97 12.82 3.01 -3.63
CA ASP A 97 13.22 3.35 -4.99
C ASP A 97 11.99 3.33 -5.91
N PRO A 98 11.52 4.50 -6.39
CA PRO A 98 10.31 4.58 -7.20
C PRO A 98 10.43 3.95 -8.58
N ALA A 99 11.63 3.49 -8.98
CA ALA A 99 11.83 2.79 -10.25
C ALA A 99 11.85 1.25 -10.12
N LYS A 100 11.91 0.71 -8.90
CA LYS A 100 11.99 -0.75 -8.66
C LYS A 100 10.60 -1.35 -8.42
N PRO A 101 10.41 -2.66 -8.67
CA PRO A 101 9.16 -3.34 -8.34
C PRO A 101 8.76 -3.11 -6.88
N ALA A 102 7.46 -2.95 -6.63
CA ALA A 102 6.93 -2.73 -5.30
C ALA A 102 5.57 -3.40 -5.10
N ILE A 103 5.24 -3.72 -3.85
CA ILE A 103 3.94 -4.22 -3.44
C ILE A 103 3.44 -3.32 -2.32
N ALA A 104 2.35 -2.58 -2.58
CA ALA A 104 1.71 -1.72 -1.59
C ALA A 104 0.67 -2.51 -0.78
N TYR A 105 0.64 -2.32 0.53
CA TYR A 105 -0.32 -2.94 1.44
C TYR A 105 -0.71 -1.99 2.58
N CYS A 106 -1.78 -2.33 3.31
CA CYS A 106 -2.17 -1.64 4.53
C CYS A 106 -2.79 -2.61 5.56
N ASN A 107 -3.95 -2.29 6.15
CA ASN A 107 -4.71 -3.24 6.99
C ASN A 107 -5.63 -4.15 6.17
N SER A 108 -6.35 -3.59 5.20
CA SER A 108 -7.44 -4.26 4.46
C SER A 108 -7.57 -3.77 3.01
N GLY A 109 -6.45 -3.48 2.35
CA GLY A 109 -6.40 -3.06 0.94
C GLY A 109 -6.77 -1.60 0.64
N HIS A 110 -7.67 -0.97 1.43
CA HIS A 110 -8.14 0.40 1.15
C HIS A 110 -7.00 1.43 1.07
N LEU A 111 -6.25 1.69 2.15
CA LEU A 111 -5.14 2.66 2.10
C LEU A 111 -4.00 2.23 1.18
N ALA A 112 -3.87 0.93 0.88
CA ALA A 112 -2.88 0.43 -0.06
C ALA A 112 -3.11 0.99 -1.47
N SER A 113 -4.37 1.21 -1.86
CA SER A 113 -4.72 1.83 -3.14
C SER A 113 -4.11 3.23 -3.33
N GLY A 114 -4.01 4.02 -2.26
CA GLY A 114 -3.39 5.35 -2.31
C GLY A 114 -1.88 5.26 -2.55
N GLY A 115 -1.19 4.39 -1.80
CA GLY A 115 0.24 4.15 -1.98
C GLY A 115 0.55 3.57 -3.37
N TRP A 116 -0.27 2.60 -3.81
CA TRP A 116 -0.22 2.03 -5.16
C TRP A 116 -0.39 3.12 -6.22
N PHE A 117 -1.42 3.97 -6.12
CA PHE A 117 -1.68 5.04 -7.09
C PHE A 117 -0.52 6.04 -7.17
N VAL A 118 0.04 6.43 -6.03
CA VAL A 118 1.20 7.33 -5.98
C VAL A 118 2.40 6.71 -6.71
N LEU A 119 2.77 5.47 -6.38
CA LEU A 119 3.94 4.84 -6.96
C LEU A 119 3.73 4.47 -8.44
N HIS A 120 2.55 3.94 -8.78
CA HIS A 120 2.20 3.45 -10.11
C HIS A 120 1.88 4.60 -11.07
N GLU A 121 0.86 5.40 -10.75
CA GLU A 121 0.30 6.39 -11.67
C GLU A 121 1.07 7.71 -11.61
N LEU A 122 1.35 8.25 -10.42
CA LEU A 122 1.97 9.57 -10.29
C LEU A 122 3.48 9.54 -10.51
N LEU A 123 4.15 8.48 -10.04
CA LEU A 123 5.59 8.32 -10.20
C LEU A 123 5.99 7.50 -11.44
N GLY A 124 5.02 6.86 -12.09
CA GLY A 124 5.17 6.20 -13.38
C GLY A 124 5.82 4.83 -13.31
N ASN A 125 5.62 4.07 -12.23
CA ASN A 125 6.19 2.74 -12.08
C ASN A 125 5.17 1.63 -12.41
N PRO A 126 5.25 0.99 -13.59
CA PRO A 126 4.29 -0.03 -14.00
C PRO A 126 4.43 -1.34 -13.22
N ASN A 127 5.49 -1.51 -12.42
CA ASN A 127 5.78 -2.74 -11.68
C ASN A 127 5.32 -2.67 -10.21
N VAL A 128 4.34 -1.82 -9.91
CA VAL A 128 3.74 -1.70 -8.59
C VAL A 128 2.46 -2.50 -8.55
N ARG A 129 2.36 -3.43 -7.60
CA ARG A 129 1.18 -4.25 -7.36
C ARG A 129 0.56 -3.91 -6.01
N LEU A 130 -0.73 -4.23 -5.85
CA LEU A 130 -1.49 -3.99 -4.62
C LEU A 130 -1.79 -5.35 -3.96
N TYR A 131 -1.39 -5.49 -2.69
CA TYR A 131 -1.75 -6.64 -1.87
C TYR A 131 -3.04 -6.35 -1.09
N ASP A 132 -4.17 -6.81 -1.64
CA ASP A 132 -5.50 -6.44 -1.14
C ASP A 132 -5.80 -7.04 0.23
N GLY A 133 -5.41 -8.31 0.46
CA GLY A 133 -5.56 -8.98 1.75
C GLY A 133 -4.77 -8.32 2.88
N SER A 134 -3.65 -7.66 2.56
CA SER A 134 -2.94 -6.75 3.46
C SER A 134 -2.61 -7.38 4.82
N MET A 135 -2.44 -6.60 5.89
CA MET A 135 -2.13 -7.14 7.22
C MET A 135 -3.25 -8.02 7.79
N HIS A 136 -4.51 -7.85 7.38
CA HIS A 136 -5.59 -8.74 7.81
C HIS A 136 -5.31 -10.18 7.37
N GLU A 137 -5.13 -10.43 6.08
CA GLU A 137 -4.82 -11.77 5.55
C GLU A 137 -3.45 -12.25 6.04
N TRP A 138 -2.42 -11.39 6.02
CA TRP A 138 -1.07 -11.77 6.44
C TRP A 138 -1.01 -12.31 7.87
N THR A 139 -1.70 -11.62 8.79
CA THR A 139 -1.72 -12.02 10.20
C THR A 139 -2.72 -13.13 10.47
N LEU A 140 -3.79 -13.25 9.68
CA LEU A 140 -4.72 -14.38 9.74
C LEU A 140 -4.01 -15.69 9.34
N GLU A 141 -3.10 -15.62 8.37
CA GLU A 141 -2.25 -16.74 7.94
C GLU A 141 -1.10 -17.03 8.92
N GLY A 142 -0.97 -16.29 10.03
CA GLY A 142 0.06 -16.51 11.05
C GLY A 142 1.49 -16.21 10.57
N ARG A 143 1.64 -15.35 9.56
CA ARG A 143 2.96 -15.03 9.00
C ARG A 143 3.76 -14.06 9.87
N PRO A 144 5.11 -14.03 9.73
CA PRO A 144 5.97 -13.22 10.57
C PRO A 144 5.68 -11.71 10.49
N VAL A 145 5.84 -11.02 11.60
CA VAL A 145 5.73 -9.56 11.72
C VAL A 145 6.99 -9.00 12.39
N ALA A 146 7.28 -7.73 12.13
CA ALA A 146 8.33 -6.95 12.78
C ALA A 146 7.73 -5.76 13.53
N THR A 147 8.35 -5.34 14.63
CA THR A 147 7.88 -4.27 15.52
C THR A 147 9.00 -3.24 15.79
N VAL A 148 8.88 -2.46 16.86
CA VAL A 148 9.96 -1.59 17.37
C VAL A 148 11.13 -2.36 17.98
N GLU A 149 10.96 -3.65 18.25
CA GLU A 149 11.98 -4.51 18.86
C GLU A 149 12.97 -5.09 17.82
N ASP A 150 12.66 -4.96 16.53
CA ASP A 150 13.43 -5.46 15.39
C ASP A 150 14.18 -4.33 14.64
#